data_AF-A0A6J6KK66-F1
#
_entry.id   AF-A0A6J6KK66-F1
#
_cell.length_a   1.000
_cell.length_b   1.000
_cell.length_c   1.000
_cell.angle_alpha   90.00
_cell.angle_beta   90.00
_cell.angle_gamma   90.00
#
_symmetry.space_group_name_H-M   'P 1'
#
loop_
_entity.id
_entity.type
_entity.pdbx_description
1 polymer ?
#
loop_
_entity_poly.entity_id
_entity_poly.type
_entity_poly.pdbx_seq_one_letter_code
_entity_poly.pdbx_strand_id
1 'polypeptide(L)'
;MESIRKEISDIEEGKLTVEQSPLRFAPHTIGDLVNKDWDRKYDRSIGAFPTGEEFGIGRSGKYLPTVGRIDGVYGDRNLVCSCLPIEELASN
;
A
#
# COMPACT_ATOMS: atom_id res chain seq x y z
N MET A 1 -2.87 -11.37 -11.57
CA MET A 1 -4.33 -11.16 -11.37
C MET A 1 -4.97 -12.24 -10.50
N GLU A 2 -4.51 -13.50 -10.54
CA GLU A 2 -5.05 -14.58 -9.70
C GLU A 2 -4.99 -14.29 -8.19
N SER A 3 -3.85 -13.82 -7.67
CA SER A 3 -3.71 -13.47 -6.24
C SER A 3 -4.71 -12.38 -5.80
N ILE A 4 -4.86 -11.32 -6.60
CA ILE A 4 -5.85 -10.26 -6.35
C ILE A 4 -7.28 -10.82 -6.36
N ARG A 5 -7.61 -11.75 -7.28
CA ARG A 5 -8.95 -12.38 -7.29
C ARG A 5 -9.20 -13.19 -6.03
N LYS A 6 -8.19 -13.87 -5.51
CA LYS A 6 -8.28 -14.62 -4.25
C LYS A 6 -8.52 -13.70 -3.06
N GLU A 7 -7.84 -12.55 -2.98
CA GLU A 7 -8.11 -11.55 -1.95
C GLU A 7 -9.58 -11.08 -1.99
N ILE A 8 -10.15 -10.89 -3.18
CA ILE A 8 -11.57 -10.56 -3.35
C ILE A 8 -12.45 -11.72 -2.85
N SER A 9 -12.12 -12.97 -3.19
CA SER A 9 -12.86 -14.15 -2.70
C SER A 9 -12.86 -14.24 -1.17
N ASP A 10 -11.71 -13.98 -0.53
CA ASP A 10 -11.60 -14.01 0.92
C ASP A 10 -12.50 -12.95 1.59
N ILE A 11 -12.74 -11.82 0.93
CA ILE A 11 -13.70 -10.81 1.37
C ILE A 11 -15.15 -11.27 1.14
N GLU A 12 -15.45 -11.80 -0.05
CA GLU A 12 -16.78 -12.33 -0.41
C GLU A 12 -17.22 -13.45 0.56
N GLU A 13 -16.27 -14.28 1.01
CA GLU A 13 -16.47 -15.36 1.97
C GLU A 13 -16.47 -14.90 3.42
N GLY A 14 -16.24 -13.62 3.70
CA GLY A 14 -16.28 -13.03 5.04
C GLY A 14 -15.07 -13.36 5.92
N LYS A 15 -13.96 -13.86 5.37
CA LYS A 15 -12.71 -14.09 6.12
C LYS A 15 -12.06 -12.78 6.55
N LEU A 16 -12.21 -11.75 5.73
CA LEU A 16 -11.78 -10.37 6.00
C LEU A 16 -12.89 -9.40 5.58
N THR A 17 -13.03 -8.31 6.33
CA THR A 17 -13.81 -7.16 5.83
C THR A 17 -13.00 -6.41 4.76
N VAL A 18 -13.68 -5.66 3.89
CA VAL A 18 -13.00 -4.80 2.90
C VAL A 18 -12.05 -3.85 3.61
N GLU A 19 -12.49 -3.26 4.72
CA GLU A 19 -11.75 -2.27 5.52
C GLU A 19 -10.45 -2.84 6.10
N GLN A 20 -10.43 -4.15 6.37
CA GLN A 20 -9.28 -4.86 6.92
C GLN A 20 -8.40 -5.51 5.85
N SER A 21 -8.78 -5.43 4.58
CA SER A 21 -8.15 -6.19 3.49
C SER A 21 -6.84 -5.56 2.97
N PRO A 22 -5.90 -6.36 2.43
CA PRO A 22 -4.73 -5.83 1.74
C PRO A 22 -5.10 -4.88 0.59
N LEU A 23 -6.18 -5.17 -0.14
CA LEU A 23 -6.73 -4.31 -1.20
C LEU A 23 -7.05 -2.89 -0.72
N ARG A 24 -7.57 -2.73 0.50
CA ARG A 24 -7.91 -1.42 1.06
C ARG A 24 -6.66 -0.66 1.50
N PHE A 25 -5.69 -1.36 2.07
CA PHE A 25 -4.44 -0.76 2.56
C PHE A 25 -3.38 -0.55 1.47
N ALA A 26 -3.55 -1.13 0.29
CA ALA A 26 -2.64 -0.90 -0.83
C ALA A 26 -2.62 0.58 -1.26
N PRO A 27 -1.48 1.11 -1.75
CA PRO A 27 -0.17 0.45 -1.84
C PRO A 27 0.59 0.43 -0.49
N HIS A 28 1.37 -0.62 -0.27
CA HIS A 28 2.24 -0.78 0.91
C HIS A 28 3.60 -0.15 0.68
N THR A 29 3.89 0.97 1.33
CA THR A 29 5.19 1.66 1.24
C THR A 29 6.24 1.01 2.13
N ILE A 30 7.52 1.38 1.96
CA ILE A 30 8.57 0.92 2.87
C ILE A 30 8.29 1.34 4.32
N GLY A 31 7.85 2.59 4.53
CA GLY A 31 7.50 3.11 5.86
C GLY A 31 6.35 2.34 6.51
N ASP A 32 5.37 1.93 5.71
CA ASP A 32 4.26 1.07 6.16
C ASP A 32 4.77 -0.31 6.59
N LEU A 33 5.59 -0.95 5.76
CA LEU A 33 6.08 -2.31 5.99
C LEU A 33 7.05 -2.44 7.17
N VAL A 34 7.89 -1.42 7.41
CA VAL A 34 8.86 -1.41 8.53
C VAL A 34 8.25 -0.91 9.84
N ASN A 35 6.98 -0.52 9.85
CA ASN A 35 6.31 -0.12 11.07
C ASN A 35 6.33 -1.27 12.09
N LYS A 36 6.83 -1.00 13.30
CA LYS A 36 6.93 -1.97 14.39
C LYS A 36 5.56 -2.42 14.85
N ASP A 37 4.58 -1.52 14.84
CA ASP A 37 3.23 -1.74 15.33
C ASP A 37 2.32 -2.12 14.16
N TRP A 38 2.28 -3.41 13.83
CA TRP A 38 1.45 -3.93 12.75
C TRP A 38 0.12 -4.46 13.26
N ASP A 39 -0.90 -3.60 13.17
CA ASP A 39 -2.27 -3.90 13.61
C ASP A 39 -3.19 -4.27 12.43
N ARG A 40 -2.72 -5.15 11.54
CA ARG A 40 -3.52 -5.63 10.40
C ARG A 40 -3.87 -7.10 10.55
N LYS A 41 -5.03 -7.49 10.03
CA LYS A 41 -5.56 -8.86 10.07
C LYS A 41 -4.89 -9.81 9.07
N TYR A 42 -3.83 -9.37 8.42
CA TYR A 42 -3.02 -10.14 7.48
C TYR A 42 -1.54 -9.85 7.73
N ASP A 43 -0.67 -10.77 7.33
CA ASP A 43 0.77 -10.63 7.56
C ASP A 43 1.42 -9.57 6.65
N ARG A 44 2.51 -8.94 7.12
CA ARG A 44 3.28 -7.96 6.33
C ARG A 44 3.73 -8.52 4.98
N SER A 45 4.11 -9.79 4.93
CA SER A 45 4.52 -10.48 3.69
C SER A 45 3.40 -10.54 2.65
N ILE A 46 2.13 -10.55 3.04
CA ILE A 46 1.01 -10.53 2.08
C ILE A 46 0.97 -9.18 1.36
N GLY A 47 1.16 -8.06 2.08
CA GLY A 47 1.24 -6.72 1.48
C GLY A 47 2.52 -6.51 0.66
N ALA A 48 3.65 -7.04 1.13
CA ALA A 48 4.93 -6.88 0.47
C ALA A 48 5.13 -7.83 -0.72
N PHE A 49 4.66 -9.06 -0.65
CA PHE A 49 4.97 -10.15 -1.58
C PHE A 49 3.73 -11.03 -1.84
N PRO A 50 2.66 -10.48 -2.47
CA PRO A 50 1.38 -11.19 -2.62
C PRO A 50 1.43 -12.44 -3.52
N THR A 51 2.52 -12.63 -4.27
CA THR A 51 2.78 -13.82 -5.10
C THR A 51 3.98 -14.64 -4.60
N GLY A 52 4.42 -14.39 -3.37
CA GLY A 52 5.63 -15.00 -2.80
C GLY A 52 6.89 -14.17 -3.04
N GLU A 53 7.94 -14.51 -2.30
CA GLU A 53 9.19 -13.74 -2.23
C GLU A 53 10.19 -14.11 -3.34
N GLU A 54 10.05 -15.29 -3.95
CA GLU A 54 11.01 -15.85 -4.89
C GLU A 54 10.59 -15.70 -6.36
N PHE A 55 9.31 -15.45 -6.62
CA PHE A 55 8.75 -15.41 -7.97
C PHE A 55 8.47 -13.98 -8.44
N GLY A 56 8.82 -13.67 -9.69
CA GLY A 56 8.54 -12.38 -10.34
C GLY A 56 9.29 -11.22 -9.69
N ILE A 57 8.55 -10.17 -9.30
CA ILE A 57 9.06 -8.95 -8.63
C ILE A 57 9.29 -9.22 -7.11
N GLY A 58 9.84 -10.39 -6.80
CA GLY A 58 10.16 -10.87 -5.46
C GLY A 58 11.31 -10.09 -4.81
N ARG A 59 12.02 -10.68 -3.83
CA ARG A 59 13.05 -9.98 -3.05
C ARG A 59 14.12 -9.29 -3.90
N SER A 60 14.61 -9.96 -4.95
CA SER A 60 15.70 -9.45 -5.80
C SER A 60 15.30 -8.28 -6.71
N GLY A 61 13.99 -8.09 -6.93
CA GLY A 61 13.48 -7.09 -7.89
C GLY A 61 12.40 -6.19 -7.32
N LYS A 62 12.17 -6.22 -6.00
CA LYS A 62 11.03 -5.58 -5.35
C LYS A 62 11.01 -4.07 -5.64
N TYR A 63 10.02 -3.64 -6.41
CA TYR A 63 9.69 -2.24 -6.57
C TYR A 63 8.79 -1.80 -5.42
N LEU A 64 9.22 -0.77 -4.69
CA LEU A 64 8.50 -0.23 -3.54
C LEU A 64 7.76 1.05 -3.91
N PRO A 65 6.44 1.13 -3.63
CA PRO A 65 5.72 2.38 -3.67
C PRO A 65 6.37 3.39 -2.72
N THR A 66 6.72 4.56 -3.25
CA THR A 66 7.37 5.64 -2.48
C THR A 66 6.38 6.40 -1.60
N VAL A 67 5.09 6.37 -1.96
CA VAL A 67 4.00 7.03 -1.24
C VAL A 67 2.78 6.10 -1.11
N GLY A 68 1.94 6.39 -0.13
CA GLY A 68 0.68 5.68 0.09
C GLY A 68 -0.38 6.03 -0.96
N ARG A 69 -1.62 5.62 -0.71
CA ARG A 69 -2.75 5.95 -1.58
C ARG A 69 -2.98 7.46 -1.60
N ILE A 70 -3.06 8.03 -2.80
CA ILE A 70 -3.27 9.46 -3.01
C ILE A 70 -4.69 9.86 -2.57
N ASP A 71 -4.79 10.98 -1.85
CA ASP A 71 -6.06 11.65 -1.62
C ASP A 71 -6.38 12.58 -2.80
N GLY A 72 -7.19 12.10 -3.73
CA GLY A 72 -7.59 12.87 -4.91
C GLY A 72 -8.47 14.08 -4.56
N VAL A 73 -9.38 13.95 -3.59
CA VAL A 73 -10.32 15.02 -3.23
C VAL A 73 -9.59 16.19 -2.60
N TYR A 74 -8.56 15.91 -1.77
CA TYR A 74 -7.71 16.95 -1.24
C TYR A 74 -6.99 17.72 -2.35
N GLY A 75 -6.44 17.02 -3.34
CA GLY A 75 -5.75 17.63 -4.48
C GLY A 75 -6.65 18.57 -5.29
N ASP A 76 -7.88 18.13 -5.58
CA ASP A 76 -8.86 18.94 -6.33
C ASP A 76 -9.30 20.20 -5.57
N ARG A 77 -9.34 20.14 -4.23
CA ARG A 77 -9.74 21.27 -3.37
C ARG A 77 -8.60 22.23 -3.03
N ASN A 78 -7.35 21.77 -3.12
CA ASN A 78 -6.15 22.52 -2.75
C ASN A 78 -5.17 22.53 -3.92
N LEU A 79 -5.57 23.19 -5.00
CA LEU A 79 -4.85 23.14 -6.27
C LEU A 79 -3.48 23.83 -6.17
N VAL A 80 -2.42 23.03 -6.18
CA VAL A 80 -1.02 23.48 -6.26
C VAL A 80 -0.38 22.84 -7.49
N CYS A 81 -0.13 23.64 -8.52
CA CYS A 81 0.39 23.16 -9.81
C CYS A 81 1.81 23.67 -10.12
N SER A 82 2.46 24.31 -9.16
CA SER A 82 3.86 24.68 -9.20
C SER A 82 4.58 24.08 -8.01
N CYS A 83 5.90 23.92 -8.09
CA CYS A 83 6.68 23.50 -6.95
C CYS A 83 6.44 24.46 -5.78
N LEU A 84 6.21 23.91 -4.59
CA LEU A 84 6.22 24.69 -3.36
C LEU A 84 7.66 25.17 -3.08
N PRO A 85 7.83 26.25 -2.30
CA PRO A 85 9.13 26.63 -1.76
C PRO A 85 9.83 25.43 -1.11
N ILE A 86 11.16 25.36 -1.22
CA ILE A 86 11.95 24.23 -0.69
C ILE A 86 11.75 24.10 0.83
N GLU A 87 11.59 25.24 1.51
CA GLU A 87 11.34 25.32 2.94
C GLU A 87 10.06 24.60 3.35
N GLU A 88 9.05 24.55 2.48
CA GLU A 88 7.79 23.82 2.73
C GLU A 88 7.90 22.33 2.41
N LEU A 89 8.87 21.93 1.58
CA LEU A 89 9.10 20.53 1.18
C LEU A 89 10.16 19.81 2.03
N ALA A 90 10.88 20.55 2.89
CA ALA A 90 11.91 19.98 3.73
C ALA A 90 11.28 19.09 4.82
N SER A 91 11.51 17.78 4.71
CA SER A 91 11.16 16.81 5.75
C SER A 91 12.17 16.90 6.90
N ASN A 92 11.70 17.13 8.13
CA ASN A 92 12.49 16.95 9.36
C ASN A 92 12.69 15.47 9.69
#